data_AF-A0A3Q7E7U0-F1
#
_entry.id   AF-A0A3Q7E7U0-F1
#
_cell.length_a   1.000
_cell.length_b   1.000
_cell.length_c   1.000
_cell.angle_alpha   90.00
_cell.angle_beta   90.00
_cell.angle_gamma   90.00
#
_symmetry.space_group_name_H-M   'P 1'
#
loop_
_entity.id
_entity.type
_entity.pdbx_description
1 polymer ?
#
loop_
_entity_poly.entity_id
_entity_poly.type
_entity_poly.pdbx_seq_one_letter_code
_entity_poly.pdbx_strand_id
1 'polypeptide(L)'
;MFTINPDASYDCVFSHPKTRSWNNSIDCCSWNGVHCDETTGQVIELDLRCSQLQGKFHSNSSLFQLSNLKRLDLSYNNFTGSLISPKLGEFLSLTHLDLFGSDFTGFKSSELLECKSMSFKFIYSLCM
;
A
#
# COMPACT_ATOMS: atom_id res chain seq x y z
N MET A 1 3.97 -9.39 -8.96
CA MET A 1 4.60 -9.48 -7.63
C MET A 1 5.62 -8.35 -7.56
N PHE A 2 5.72 -7.61 -6.45
CA PHE A 2 6.71 -6.54 -6.34
C PHE A 2 8.12 -7.10 -6.38
N THR A 3 9.07 -6.31 -6.84
CA THR A 3 10.49 -6.62 -6.72
C THR A 3 11.17 -5.57 -5.85
N ILE A 4 12.28 -5.97 -5.23
CA ILE A 4 13.10 -5.06 -4.43
C ILE A 4 14.14 -4.43 -5.34
N ASN A 5 14.20 -3.10 -5.39
CA ASN A 5 15.24 -2.33 -6.03
C ASN A 5 15.71 -1.22 -5.07
N PRO A 6 17.00 -1.18 -4.69
CA PRO A 6 17.55 -0.15 -3.80
C PRO A 6 17.23 1.29 -4.21
N ASP A 7 17.10 1.56 -5.51
CA ASP A 7 16.82 2.90 -6.05
C ASP A 7 15.32 3.23 -6.11
N ALA A 8 14.44 2.28 -5.78
CA ALA A 8 12.99 2.47 -5.86
C ALA A 8 12.41 3.36 -4.76
N SER A 9 13.22 3.84 -3.82
CA SER A 9 12.81 4.76 -2.75
C SER A 9 13.80 5.93 -2.62
N TYR A 10 14.18 6.52 -3.76
CA TYR A 10 15.24 7.55 -3.83
C TYR A 10 14.93 8.83 -3.03
N ASP A 11 13.66 9.17 -2.84
CA ASP A 11 13.23 10.32 -2.04
C ASP A 11 13.32 10.09 -0.52
N CYS A 12 13.60 8.86 -0.09
CA CYS A 12 13.73 8.53 1.32
C CYS A 12 15.18 8.64 1.79
N VAL A 13 15.40 9.47 2.82
CA VAL A 13 16.72 9.58 3.49
C VAL A 13 17.17 8.22 4.05
N PHE A 14 16.23 7.43 4.57
CA PHE A 14 16.47 6.07 5.02
C PHE A 14 15.43 5.14 4.36
N SER A 15 15.88 4.32 3.41
CA SER A 15 15.08 3.26 2.80
C SER A 15 15.67 1.90 3.14
N HIS A 16 14.81 0.91 3.37
CA HIS A 16 15.23 -0.48 3.53
C HIS A 16 14.08 -1.41 3.14
N PRO A 17 14.36 -2.59 2.56
CA PRO A 17 13.32 -3.47 2.09
C PRO A 17 12.71 -4.26 3.25
N LYS A 18 11.63 -3.73 3.86
CA LYS A 18 10.92 -4.38 4.98
C LYS A 18 10.51 -5.83 4.66
N THR A 19 10.08 -6.07 3.43
CA THR A 19 9.66 -7.39 2.94
C THR A 19 10.80 -8.41 2.87
N ARG A 20 12.06 -7.99 2.92
CA ARG A 20 13.22 -8.92 2.91
C ARG A 20 13.29 -9.75 4.19
N SER A 21 12.78 -9.25 5.32
CA SER A 21 12.77 -10.00 6.59
C SER A 21 11.52 -10.87 6.76
N TRP A 22 10.57 -10.82 5.83
CA TRP A 22 9.34 -11.60 5.94
C TRP A 22 9.66 -13.08 5.77
N ASN A 23 9.27 -13.85 6.78
CA ASN A 23 9.58 -15.26 6.84
C ASN A 23 8.34 -16.03 7.30
N ASN A 24 7.91 -16.99 6.49
CA ASN A 24 6.73 -17.81 6.77
C ASN A 24 6.93 -18.78 7.96
N SER A 25 8.14 -18.91 8.48
CA SER A 25 8.44 -19.69 9.70
C SER A 25 8.17 -18.93 11.01
N ILE A 26 7.86 -17.63 10.94
CA ILE A 26 7.50 -16.82 12.11
C ILE A 26 6.14 -16.17 11.90
N ASP A 27 5.50 -15.77 13.00
CA ASP A 27 4.24 -15.04 12.94
C ASP A 27 4.39 -13.76 12.12
N CYS A 28 3.49 -13.56 11.16
CA CYS A 28 3.45 -12.38 10.31
C CYS A 28 3.23 -11.08 11.09
N CYS A 29 2.62 -11.14 12.28
CA CYS A 29 2.46 -9.99 13.15
C CYS A 29 3.79 -9.50 13.75
N SER A 30 4.87 -10.27 13.62
CA SER A 30 6.23 -9.87 13.97
C SER A 30 7.03 -9.35 12.76
N TRP A 31 6.45 -9.32 11.57
CA TRP A 31 7.15 -8.84 10.37
C TRP A 31 7.27 -7.32 10.37
N ASN A 32 8.42 -6.81 9.89
CA ASN A 32 8.61 -5.38 9.69
C ASN A 32 7.55 -4.80 8.76
N GLY A 33 6.91 -3.71 9.18
CA GLY A 33 5.86 -3.05 8.43
C GLY A 33 4.50 -3.74 8.49
N VAL A 34 4.32 -4.76 9.33
CA VAL A 34 3.01 -5.40 9.58
C VAL A 34 2.57 -5.08 11.00
N HIS A 35 1.33 -4.62 11.16
CA HIS A 35 0.72 -4.47 12.46
C HIS A 35 -0.64 -5.18 12.49
N CYS A 36 -0.83 -5.98 13.54
CA CYS A 36 -2.01 -6.81 13.75
C CYS A 36 -2.85 -6.28 14.91
N ASP A 37 -4.15 -6.52 14.83
CA ASP A 37 -5.06 -6.31 15.94
C ASP A 37 -4.74 -7.29 17.08
N GLU A 38 -4.50 -6.75 18.29
CA GLU A 38 -4.05 -7.54 19.44
C GLU A 38 -5.07 -8.57 19.92
N THR A 39 -6.36 -8.36 19.63
CA THR A 39 -7.45 -9.24 20.09
C THR A 39 -7.71 -10.35 19.08
N THR A 40 -7.74 -10.03 17.79
CA THR A 40 -8.13 -10.96 16.71
C THR A 40 -6.95 -11.59 15.99
N GLY A 41 -5.73 -11.05 16.13
CA GLY A 41 -4.53 -11.46 15.40
C GLY A 41 -4.58 -11.12 13.90
N GLN A 42 -5.57 -10.36 13.45
CA GLN A 42 -5.73 -10.02 12.04
C GLN A 42 -4.83 -8.85 11.66
N VAL A 43 -4.21 -8.89 10.48
CA VAL A 43 -3.44 -7.77 9.94
C VAL A 43 -4.37 -6.59 9.68
N ILE A 44 -4.12 -5.47 10.36
CA ILE A 44 -4.89 -4.23 10.23
C ILE A 44 -4.07 -3.10 9.60
N GLU A 45 -2.75 -3.22 9.56
CA GLU A 45 -1.90 -2.23 8.93
C GLU A 45 -0.72 -2.88 8.20
N LEU A 46 -0.46 -2.35 7.00
CA LEU A 46 0.73 -2.60 6.21
C LEU A 46 1.42 -1.28 5.90
N ASP A 47 2.53 -1.03 6.57
CA ASP A 47 3.44 0.07 6.30
C ASP A 47 4.63 -0.42 5.47
N LEU A 48 4.56 -0.15 4.17
CA LEU A 48 5.63 -0.40 3.20
C LEU A 48 6.20 0.90 2.63
N ARG A 49 6.04 2.03 3.33
CA ARG A 49 6.71 3.27 2.97
C ARG A 49 8.21 3.08 2.86
N CYS A 50 8.85 3.72 1.89
CA CYS A 50 10.32 3.71 1.71
C CYS A 50 10.93 2.29 1.66
N SER A 51 10.19 1.32 1.11
CA SER A 51 10.54 -0.10 1.20
C SER A 51 11.24 -0.66 -0.02
N GLN A 52 11.79 0.22 -0.87
CA GLN A 52 12.55 -0.17 -2.07
C GLN A 52 11.72 -1.06 -3.01
N LEU A 53 10.39 -0.88 -3.01
CA LEU A 53 9.49 -1.69 -3.80
C LEU A 53 9.32 -1.09 -5.19
N GLN A 54 9.35 -1.96 -6.20
CA GLN A 54 9.00 -1.56 -7.56
C GLN A 54 8.16 -2.58 -8.30
N GLY A 55 7.64 -2.15 -9.45
CA GLY A 55 6.95 -2.99 -10.43
C GLY A 55 5.44 -2.80 -10.42
N LYS A 56 4.71 -3.79 -10.93
CA LYS A 56 3.25 -3.68 -11.12
C LYS A 56 2.47 -4.18 -9.91
N PHE A 57 1.51 -3.39 -9.49
CA PHE A 57 0.49 -3.72 -8.51
C PHE A 57 -0.63 -4.52 -9.20
N HIS A 58 -0.56 -5.84 -9.13
CA HIS A 58 -1.51 -6.70 -9.82
C HIS A 58 -2.76 -6.98 -8.98
N SER A 59 -3.95 -6.98 -9.62
CA SER A 59 -5.25 -7.29 -9.01
C SER A 59 -5.40 -8.72 -8.46
N ASN A 60 -4.41 -9.60 -8.67
CA ASN A 60 -4.35 -10.95 -8.11
C ASN A 60 -3.39 -11.06 -6.91
N SER A 61 -2.93 -9.94 -6.36
CA SER A 61 -2.10 -9.92 -5.15
C SER A 61 -2.85 -10.52 -3.95
N SER A 62 -2.13 -11.26 -3.11
CA SER A 62 -2.65 -11.75 -1.82
C SER A 62 -2.98 -10.61 -0.85
N LEU A 63 -2.49 -9.39 -1.11
CA LEU A 63 -2.85 -8.18 -0.36
C LEU A 63 -4.37 -8.01 -0.24
N PHE A 64 -5.14 -8.30 -1.29
CA PHE A 64 -6.60 -8.15 -1.29
C PHE A 64 -7.33 -9.20 -0.44
N GLN A 65 -6.62 -10.18 0.10
CA GLN A 65 -7.18 -11.14 1.06
C GLN A 65 -7.22 -10.57 2.49
N LEU A 66 -6.56 -9.43 2.74
CA LEU A 66 -6.54 -8.75 4.04
C LEU A 66 -7.80 -7.89 4.23
N SER A 67 -8.97 -8.52 4.32
CA SER A 67 -10.27 -7.83 4.39
C SER A 67 -10.43 -6.87 5.58
N ASN A 68 -9.65 -7.06 6.65
CA ASN A 68 -9.65 -6.21 7.85
C ASN A 68 -8.58 -5.12 7.83
N LEU A 69 -7.86 -4.95 6.71
CA LEU A 69 -6.83 -3.93 6.57
C LEU A 69 -7.45 -2.54 6.72
N LYS A 70 -6.97 -1.77 7.69
CA LYS A 70 -7.39 -0.40 8.01
C LYS A 70 -6.43 0.64 7.45
N ARG A 71 -5.14 0.31 7.31
CA ARG A 71 -4.10 1.20 6.79
C ARG A 71 -3.19 0.49 5.80
N LEU A 72 -2.98 1.11 4.64
CA LEU A 72 -2.01 0.69 3.64
C LEU A 72 -1.13 1.88 3.24
N ASP A 73 0.16 1.80 3.53
CA ASP A 73 1.13 2.82 3.14
C ASP A 73 2.11 2.23 2.12
N LEU A 74 2.06 2.72 0.89
CA LEU A 74 2.95 2.37 -0.20
C LEU A 74 3.77 3.59 -0.66
N SER A 75 3.77 4.67 0.11
CA SER A 75 4.39 5.95 -0.26
C SER A 75 5.91 5.82 -0.46
N TYR A 76 6.46 6.66 -1.34
CA TYR A 76 7.89 6.72 -1.65
C TYR A 76 8.49 5.37 -2.08
N ASN A 77 7.80 4.68 -2.97
CA ASN A 77 8.28 3.50 -3.69
C ASN A 77 8.25 3.76 -5.20
N ASN A 78 8.62 2.83 -6.07
CA ASN A 78 8.59 3.06 -7.52
C ASN A 78 7.63 2.12 -8.24
N PHE A 79 6.36 2.53 -8.32
CA PHE A 79 5.34 1.81 -9.10
C PHE A 79 5.11 2.44 -10.48
N THR A 80 6.14 3.06 -11.06
CA THR A 80 6.08 3.64 -12.42
C THR A 80 5.50 2.64 -13.42
N GLY A 81 4.48 3.07 -14.15
CA GLY A 81 3.82 2.24 -15.15
C GLY A 81 2.76 1.28 -14.59
N SER A 82 2.57 1.24 -13.26
CA SER A 82 1.51 0.47 -12.63
C SER A 82 0.23 1.28 -12.52
N LEU A 83 -0.89 0.69 -12.98
CA LEU A 83 -2.21 1.21 -12.68
C LEU A 83 -2.60 0.87 -11.24
N ILE A 84 -3.44 1.71 -10.66
CA ILE A 84 -4.10 1.41 -9.39
C ILE A 84 -5.16 0.34 -9.65
N SER A 85 -5.10 -0.75 -8.88
CA SER A 85 -6.10 -1.81 -9.01
C SER A 85 -7.44 -1.32 -8.45
N PRO A 86 -8.57 -1.47 -9.18
CA PRO A 86 -9.90 -1.13 -8.66
C PRO A 86 -10.27 -1.94 -7.41
N LYS A 87 -9.62 -3.10 -7.20
CA LYS A 87 -9.76 -3.92 -5.99
C LYS A 87 -9.34 -3.22 -4.71
N LEU A 88 -8.58 -2.12 -4.78
CA LEU A 88 -8.35 -1.29 -3.59
C LEU A 88 -9.68 -0.76 -3.01
N GLY A 89 -10.68 -0.50 -3.86
CA GLY A 89 -12.03 -0.14 -3.44
C GLY A 89 -12.82 -1.26 -2.76
N GLU A 90 -12.36 -2.52 -2.83
CA GLU A 90 -13.01 -3.66 -2.17
C GLU A 90 -12.62 -3.78 -0.68
N PHE A 91 -11.61 -3.04 -0.20
CA PHE A 91 -11.27 -3.04 1.22
C PHE A 91 -12.30 -2.25 2.04
N LEU A 92 -13.29 -2.97 2.55
CA LEU A 92 -14.38 -2.38 3.34
C LEU A 92 -13.92 -1.67 4.63
N SER A 93 -12.78 -2.11 5.19
CA SER A 93 -12.24 -1.60 6.46
C SER A 93 -11.17 -0.52 6.28
N LEU A 94 -10.74 -0.24 5.04
CA LEU A 94 -9.60 0.64 4.77
C LEU A 94 -9.98 2.10 5.01
N THR A 95 -9.28 2.73 5.94
CA THR A 95 -9.52 4.12 6.36
C THR A 95 -8.39 5.04 5.92
N HIS A 96 -7.20 4.48 5.71
CA HIS A 96 -5.99 5.21 5.33
C HIS A 96 -5.28 4.49 4.19
N LEU A 97 -5.06 5.22 3.09
CA LEU A 97 -4.21 4.78 1.99
C LEU A 97 -3.28 5.91 1.60
N ASP A 98 -1.99 5.61 1.58
CA ASP A 98 -0.96 6.54 1.14
C ASP A 98 -0.20 5.93 -0.06
N LEU A 99 -0.29 6.63 -1.18
CA LEU A 99 0.41 6.31 -2.44
C LEU A 99 1.32 7.46 -2.88
N PHE A 100 1.57 8.44 -1.99
CA PHE A 100 2.31 9.64 -2.32
C PHE A 100 3.75 9.31 -2.74
N GLY A 101 4.23 9.96 -3.80
CA GLY A 101 5.60 9.76 -4.29
C GLY A 101 5.86 8.34 -4.78
N SER A 102 4.84 7.63 -5.28
CA SER A 102 4.99 6.25 -5.75
C SER A 102 4.79 6.01 -7.25
N ASP A 103 4.68 7.09 -8.03
CA ASP A 103 4.68 7.11 -9.51
C ASP A 103 3.65 6.18 -10.21
N PHE A 104 2.50 5.90 -9.58
CA PHE A 104 1.41 5.14 -10.20
C PHE A 104 0.88 5.84 -11.47
N THR A 105 0.67 5.08 -12.55
CA THR A 105 0.03 5.59 -13.76
C THR A 105 -1.48 5.69 -13.60
N GLY A 106 -2.08 6.71 -14.23
CA GLY A 106 -3.52 6.98 -14.12
C GLY A 106 -3.88 8.00 -13.04
N PHE A 107 -2.93 8.39 -12.18
CA PHE A 107 -3.01 9.61 -11.35
C PHE A 107 -2.83 10.85 -12.24
N LYS A 108 -3.85 11.17 -13.07
CA LYS A 108 -3.87 12.45 -13.80
C LYS A 108 -4.39 13.54 -12.86
N SER A 109 -3.53 14.52 -12.65
CA SER A 109 -3.61 15.66 -11.73
C SER A 109 -4.78 16.63 -11.91
N SER A 110 -5.87 16.29 -12.61
CA SER A 110 -7.08 17.14 -12.66
C SER A 110 -8.02 16.95 -11.47
N GLU A 111 -7.78 15.97 -10.61
CA GLU A 111 -8.56 15.69 -9.39
C GLU A 111 -7.85 16.20 -8.11
N LEU A 112 -6.75 16.95 -8.25
CA LEU A 112 -5.86 17.38 -7.16
C LEU A 112 -5.84 18.90 -6.96
N LEU A 113 -6.94 19.48 -6.51
CA LEU A 113 -6.87 20.73 -5.73
C LEU A 113 -7.49 20.65 -4.33
N GLU A 114 -8.13 19.53 -3.96
CA GLU A 114 -8.58 19.31 -2.59
C GLU A 114 -8.44 17.84 -2.17
N CYS A 115 -7.22 17.40 -1.85
CA CYS A 115 -7.04 16.10 -1.17
C CYS A 115 -6.17 16.27 0.08
N LYS A 116 -6.75 16.93 1.09
CA LYS A 116 -6.36 16.70 2.48
C LYS A 116 -7.23 15.54 2.97
N SER A 117 -6.63 14.38 3.25
CA SER A 117 -7.29 13.29 3.96
C SER A 117 -8.58 12.77 3.30
N MET A 118 -8.52 12.26 2.07
CA MET A 118 -9.66 11.47 1.56
C MET A 118 -9.60 10.05 2.11
N SER A 119 -10.29 9.84 3.23
CA SER A 119 -10.79 8.51 3.60
C SER A 119 -11.53 7.91 2.40
N PHE A 120 -11.39 6.61 2.18
CA PHE A 120 -11.93 5.79 1.08
C PHE A 120 -13.38 6.04 0.63
N LYS A 121 -14.17 6.79 1.39
CA LYS A 121 -15.57 7.11 1.13
C LYS A 121 -15.79 7.98 -0.11
N PHE A 122 -14.80 8.76 -0.56
CA PHE A 122 -15.01 9.68 -1.70
C PHE A 122 -14.97 9.01 -3.08
N ILE A 123 -14.19 7.94 -3.26
CA ILE A 123 -14.09 7.27 -4.58
C ILE A 123 -15.37 6.47 -4.90
N TYR A 124 -16.04 5.92 -3.89
CA TYR A 124 -17.26 5.12 -4.08
C TYR A 124 -18.48 5.97 -4.53
N SER A 125 -18.49 7.28 -4.26
CA SER A 125 -19.65 8.14 -4.57
C SER A 125 -19.74 8.59 -6.03
N LEU A 126 -18.73 8.31 -6.88
CA LEU A 126 -18.71 8.70 -8.30
C LEU A 126 -19.00 7.55 -9.26
N CYS A 127 -19.37 6.37 -8.76
CA CYS A 127 -19.73 5.21 -9.59
C CYS A 127 -21.14 4.67 -9.32
N MET A 128 -22.08 5.56 -8.98
CA MET A 128 -23.53 5.36 -9.07
C MET A 128 -24.15 6.50 -9.86
#